data_AF-A0A7Y5CWQ2-F1
#
_entry.id   AF-A0A7Y5CWQ2-F1
#
_cell.length_a   1.000
_cell.length_b   1.000
_cell.length_c   1.000
_cell.angle_alpha   90.00
_cell.angle_beta   90.00
_cell.angle_gamma   90.00
#
_symmetry.space_group_name_H-M   'P 1'
#
loop_
_entity.id
_entity.type
_entity.pdbx_description
1 polymer ?
#
loop_
_entity_poly.entity_id
_entity_poly.type
_entity_poly.pdbx_seq_one_letter_code
_entity_poly.pdbx_strand_id
1 'polypeptide(L)'
;MSPAIAGAQPPAPPSAKDAGARFGQALGVLEICHGSTLTGKAKSLGEAFTGADQVAFKAEAAKVYQAWNGVKACANQSDPNQCKIIMDKSCAAAEAEIGASGTAVPGLVEFMKR
;
A
#
# COMPACT_ATOMS: atom_id res chain seq x y z
N MET A 1 17.48 -10.46 -39.67
CA MET A 1 16.77 -11.21 -38.60
C MET A 1 16.70 -10.31 -37.38
N SER A 2 15.61 -9.57 -37.23
CA SER A 2 15.43 -8.67 -36.08
C SER A 2 14.68 -9.43 -34.97
N PRO A 3 15.15 -9.45 -33.72
CA PRO A 3 14.43 -10.10 -32.65
C PRO A 3 13.19 -9.27 -32.29
N ALA A 4 12.03 -9.93 -32.25
CA ALA A 4 10.80 -9.35 -31.74
C ALA A 4 10.96 -9.11 -30.24
N ILE A 5 10.89 -7.85 -29.82
CA ILE A 5 10.66 -7.49 -28.42
C ILE A 5 9.27 -7.99 -28.04
N ALA A 6 9.22 -8.99 -27.15
CA ALA A 6 7.99 -9.45 -26.54
C ALA A 6 7.32 -8.23 -25.87
N GLY A 7 6.15 -7.84 -26.36
CA GLY A 7 5.34 -6.81 -25.71
C GLY A 7 5.05 -7.27 -24.29
N ALA A 8 5.56 -6.53 -23.30
CA ALA A 8 5.19 -6.74 -21.91
C ALA A 8 3.68 -6.53 -21.82
N GLN A 9 2.93 -7.62 -21.63
CA GLN A 9 1.52 -7.51 -21.27
C GLN A 9 1.45 -6.68 -19.98
N PRO A 10 0.57 -5.65 -19.91
CA PRO A 10 0.36 -4.95 -18.65
C PRO A 10 -0.03 -5.98 -17.58
N PRO A 11 0.50 -5.85 -16.36
CA PRO A 11 0.21 -6.79 -15.29
C PRO A 11 -1.31 -6.91 -15.13
N ALA A 12 -1.78 -8.14 -14.96
CA ALA A 12 -3.21 -8.38 -14.73
C ALA A 12 -3.69 -7.52 -13.56
N PRO A 13 -4.90 -6.95 -13.64
CA PRO A 13 -5.45 -6.18 -12.53
C PRO A 13 -5.46 -7.04 -11.26
N PRO A 14 -5.09 -6.47 -10.10
CA PRO A 14 -5.05 -7.22 -8.85
C PRO A 14 -6.42 -7.78 -8.51
N SER A 15 -6.45 -8.95 -7.85
CA SER A 15 -7.70 -9.47 -7.30
C SER A 15 -8.29 -8.49 -6.28
N ALA A 16 -9.61 -8.55 -6.03
CA ALA A 16 -10.25 -7.69 -5.04
C ALA A 16 -9.59 -7.80 -3.65
N LYS A 17 -9.15 -9.01 -3.29
CA LYS A 17 -8.42 -9.28 -2.05
C LYS A 17 -7.04 -8.62 -2.06
N ASP A 18 -6.26 -8.77 -3.11
CA ASP A 18 -4.92 -8.17 -3.21
C ASP A 18 -5.00 -6.64 -3.24
N ALA A 19 -5.95 -6.09 -4.00
CA ALA A 19 -6.24 -4.67 -4.03
C ALA A 19 -6.64 -4.15 -2.63
N GLY A 20 -7.50 -4.89 -1.92
CA GLY A 20 -7.87 -4.60 -0.55
C GLY A 20 -6.66 -4.59 0.38
N ALA A 21 -5.79 -5.59 0.30
CA ALA A 21 -4.57 -5.66 1.09
C ALA A 21 -3.66 -4.43 0.87
N ARG A 22 -3.44 -4.03 -0.39
CA ARG A 22 -2.61 -2.86 -0.73
C ARG A 22 -3.27 -1.54 -0.32
N PHE A 23 -4.58 -1.45 -0.39
CA PHE A 23 -5.31 -0.31 0.14
C PHE A 23 -5.22 -0.22 1.67
N GLY A 24 -5.39 -1.33 2.39
CA GLY A 24 -5.20 -1.39 3.84
C GLY A 24 -3.78 -1.01 4.27
N GLN A 25 -2.78 -1.45 3.50
CA GLN A 25 -1.38 -1.03 3.67
C GLN A 25 -1.21 0.47 3.47
N ALA A 26 -1.82 1.05 2.42
CA ALA A 26 -1.80 2.48 2.16
C ALA A 26 -2.40 3.28 3.32
N LEU A 27 -3.52 2.82 3.90
CA LEU A 27 -4.10 3.44 5.11
C LEU A 27 -3.15 3.36 6.31
N GLY A 28 -2.47 2.23 6.51
CA GLY A 28 -1.49 2.09 7.60
C GLY A 28 -0.29 3.02 7.45
N VAL A 29 0.16 3.25 6.22
CA VAL A 29 1.24 4.18 5.88
C VAL A 29 0.92 5.62 6.29
N LEU A 30 -0.30 6.10 6.05
CA LEU A 30 -0.71 7.46 6.41
C LEU A 30 -0.54 7.77 7.91
N GLU A 31 -0.64 6.75 8.75
CA GLU A 31 -0.59 6.89 10.21
C GLU A 31 0.86 6.97 10.74
N ILE A 32 1.84 6.43 10.00
CA ILE A 32 3.22 6.26 10.50
C ILE A 32 4.29 6.90 9.62
N CYS A 33 4.03 7.05 8.33
CA CYS A 33 4.96 7.62 7.37
C CYS A 33 4.61 9.10 7.19
N HIS A 34 5.25 9.95 8.01
CA HIS A 34 4.99 11.39 8.02
C HIS A 34 5.06 12.00 6.62
N GLY A 35 4.04 12.82 6.29
CA GLY A 35 3.95 13.52 5.00
C GLY A 35 3.46 12.66 3.84
N SER A 36 3.13 11.38 4.05
CA SER A 36 2.53 10.55 3.01
C SER A 36 1.05 10.87 2.78
N THR A 37 0.58 10.73 1.54
CA THR A 37 -0.81 11.00 1.15
C THR A 37 -1.33 9.95 0.17
N LEU A 38 -2.65 9.68 0.22
CA LEU A 38 -3.29 8.85 -0.79
C LEU A 38 -3.38 9.62 -2.11
N THR A 39 -3.08 8.95 -3.20
CA THR A 39 -3.28 9.50 -4.54
C THR A 39 -4.74 9.31 -5.00
N GLY A 40 -5.11 9.95 -6.11
CA GLY A 40 -6.39 9.68 -6.78
C GLY A 40 -6.56 8.21 -7.17
N LYS A 41 -5.47 7.48 -7.43
CA LYS A 41 -5.51 6.05 -7.77
C LYS A 41 -6.02 5.20 -6.61
N ALA A 42 -5.66 5.54 -5.38
CA ALA A 42 -6.16 4.83 -4.20
C ALA A 42 -7.67 5.00 -4.02
N LYS A 43 -8.19 6.19 -4.29
CA LYS A 43 -9.64 6.44 -4.29
C LYS A 43 -10.36 5.59 -5.35
N SER A 44 -9.87 5.62 -6.58
CA SER A 44 -10.45 4.83 -7.68
C SER A 44 -10.34 3.32 -7.45
N LEU A 45 -9.30 2.84 -6.75
CA LEU A 45 -9.16 1.42 -6.43
C LEU A 45 -10.29 0.91 -5.52
N GLY A 46 -10.72 1.72 -4.54
CA GLY A 46 -11.84 1.36 -3.66
C GLY A 46 -13.21 1.37 -4.35
N GLU A 47 -13.34 2.13 -5.44
CA GLU A 47 -14.57 2.27 -6.23
C GLU A 47 -14.66 1.21 -7.36
N ALA A 48 -13.55 0.53 -7.69
CA ALA A 48 -13.46 -0.41 -8.81
C ALA A 48 -14.19 -1.75 -8.58
N PHE A 49 -14.52 -2.10 -7.33
CA PHE A 49 -15.14 -3.38 -6.97
C PHE A 49 -16.59 -3.21 -6.53
N THR A 50 -17.44 -4.17 -6.90
CA THR A 50 -18.87 -4.20 -6.55
C THR A 50 -19.27 -5.58 -6.01
N GLY A 51 -20.45 -5.69 -5.37
CA GLY A 51 -20.99 -6.96 -4.90
C GLY A 51 -20.03 -7.73 -3.97
N ALA A 52 -19.84 -9.02 -4.22
CA ALA A 52 -18.98 -9.90 -3.42
C ALA A 52 -17.51 -9.45 -3.42
N ASP A 53 -17.01 -8.92 -4.55
CA ASP A 53 -15.65 -8.42 -4.66
C ASP A 53 -15.44 -7.17 -3.81
N GLN A 54 -16.44 -6.28 -3.72
CA GLN A 54 -16.38 -5.14 -2.83
C GLN A 54 -16.30 -5.57 -1.35
N VAL A 55 -17.02 -6.62 -0.98
CA VAL A 55 -16.96 -7.19 0.37
C VAL A 55 -15.57 -7.77 0.64
N ALA A 56 -15.01 -8.54 -0.31
CA ALA A 56 -13.67 -9.11 -0.18
C ALA A 56 -12.58 -8.02 -0.08
N PHE A 57 -12.68 -6.98 -0.91
CA PHE A 57 -11.79 -5.81 -0.86
C PHE A 57 -11.83 -5.15 0.51
N LYS A 58 -13.02 -4.79 1.00
CA LYS A 58 -13.19 -4.10 2.29
C LYS A 58 -12.70 -4.96 3.45
N ALA A 59 -13.00 -6.26 3.42
CA ALA A 59 -12.58 -7.20 4.46
C ALA A 59 -11.05 -7.31 4.53
N GLU A 60 -10.37 -7.48 3.39
CA GLU A 60 -8.91 -7.59 3.38
C GLU A 60 -8.24 -6.24 3.72
N ALA A 61 -8.79 -5.12 3.25
CA ALA A 61 -8.31 -3.79 3.61
C ALA A 61 -8.37 -3.55 5.12
N ALA A 62 -9.51 -3.87 5.75
CA ALA A 62 -9.67 -3.75 7.20
C ALA A 62 -8.69 -4.65 7.97
N LYS A 63 -8.56 -5.90 7.55
CA LYS A 63 -7.64 -6.87 8.16
C LYS A 63 -6.18 -6.40 8.09
N VAL A 64 -5.72 -5.95 6.93
CA VAL A 64 -4.34 -5.45 6.78
C VAL A 64 -4.15 -4.17 7.58
N TYR A 65 -5.08 -3.21 7.51
CA TYR A 65 -4.98 -1.97 8.31
C TYR A 65 -4.93 -2.26 9.83
N GLN A 66 -5.67 -3.26 10.31
CA GLN A 66 -5.59 -3.70 11.70
C GLN A 66 -4.26 -4.37 12.05
N ALA A 67 -3.65 -5.13 11.12
CA ALA A 67 -2.33 -5.71 11.33
C ALA A 67 -1.23 -4.64 11.52
N TRP A 68 -1.45 -3.42 11.01
CA TRP A 68 -0.56 -2.28 11.24
C TRP A 68 -0.67 -1.69 12.65
N ASN A 69 -1.63 -2.12 13.49
CA ASN A 69 -1.77 -1.63 14.87
C ASN A 69 -0.48 -1.74 15.69
N GLY A 70 0.32 -2.80 15.51
CA GLY A 70 1.60 -2.95 16.20
C GLY A 70 2.61 -1.85 15.84
N VAL A 71 2.65 -1.46 14.56
CA VAL A 71 3.53 -0.38 14.09
C VAL A 71 2.96 0.99 14.47
N LYS A 72 1.65 1.17 14.41
CA LYS A 72 0.97 2.40 14.87
C LYS A 72 1.15 2.64 16.37
N ALA A 73 1.19 1.58 17.18
CA ALA A 73 1.50 1.69 18.61
C ALA A 73 2.90 2.29 18.83
N CYS A 74 3.85 1.99 17.94
CA CYS A 74 5.19 2.55 17.98
C CYS A 74 5.25 4.05 17.69
N ALA A 75 4.32 4.60 16.91
CA ALA A 75 4.23 6.06 16.69
C ALA A 75 3.82 6.82 17.96
N ASN A 76 3.16 6.14 18.91
CA ASN A 76 2.64 6.73 20.16
C ASN A 76 3.53 6.48 21.39
N GLN A 77 4.63 5.74 21.24
CA GLN A 77 5.52 5.38 22.34
C GLN A 77 6.72 6.32 22.39
N SER A 78 7.07 6.81 23.59
CA SER A 78 8.22 7.70 23.82
C SER A 78 9.58 6.99 23.79
N ASP A 79 9.64 5.70 23.43
CA ASP A 79 10.89 4.94 23.29
C ASP A 79 11.37 4.96 21.83
N PRO A 80 12.24 5.92 21.44
CA PRO A 80 12.33 6.35 20.04
C PRO A 80 13.12 5.37 19.17
N ASN A 81 14.02 4.56 19.74
CA ASN A 81 15.07 3.93 18.94
C ASN A 81 14.57 2.70 18.17
N GLN A 82 13.91 1.74 18.84
CA GLN A 82 13.40 0.54 18.16
C GLN A 82 12.16 0.85 17.32
N CYS A 83 11.26 1.68 17.85
CA CYS A 83 10.06 2.08 17.13
C CYS A 83 10.36 2.88 15.87
N LYS A 84 11.36 3.78 15.89
CA LYS A 84 11.81 4.46 14.67
C LYS A 84 12.33 3.50 13.61
N ILE A 85 13.14 2.50 14.00
CA ILE A 85 13.67 1.51 13.05
C ILE A 85 12.52 0.70 12.42
N ILE A 86 11.54 0.28 13.22
CA ILE A 86 10.38 -0.47 12.72
C ILE A 86 9.58 0.40 11.75
N MET A 87 9.24 1.64 12.13
CA MET A 87 8.50 2.55 11.27
C MET A 87 9.25 2.85 9.97
N ASP A 88 10.55 3.13 10.03
CA ASP A 88 11.37 3.41 8.84
C ASP A 88 11.41 2.21 7.89
N LYS A 89 11.59 0.99 8.42
CA LYS A 89 11.54 -0.24 7.61
C LYS A 89 10.16 -0.50 7.04
N SER A 90 9.09 -0.29 7.81
CA SER A 90 7.71 -0.45 7.35
C SER A 90 7.37 0.55 6.24
N CYS A 91 7.78 1.80 6.36
CA CYS A 91 7.61 2.81 5.32
C CYS A 91 8.38 2.47 4.05
N ALA A 92 9.66 2.07 4.16
CA ALA A 92 10.47 1.70 2.99
C ALA A 92 9.90 0.46 2.27
N ALA A 93 9.46 -0.54 3.03
CA ALA A 93 8.81 -1.73 2.45
C ALA A 93 7.50 -1.36 1.74
N ALA A 94 6.69 -0.48 2.34
CA ALA A 94 5.47 -0.03 1.69
C ALA A 94 5.75 0.82 0.45
N GLU A 95 6.72 1.73 0.48
CA GLU A 95 7.11 2.52 -0.68
C GLU A 95 7.52 1.63 -1.87
N ALA A 96 8.24 0.54 -1.62
CA ALA A 96 8.62 -0.44 -2.65
C ALA A 96 7.44 -1.21 -3.27
N GLU A 97 6.29 -1.27 -2.60
CA GLU A 97 5.11 -2.00 -3.07
C GLU A 97 4.03 -1.08 -3.66
N ILE A 98 3.80 0.08 -3.03
CA ILE A 98 2.67 0.97 -3.31
C ILE A 98 3.04 2.43 -3.58
N GLY A 99 4.33 2.78 -3.51
CA GLY A 99 4.86 4.07 -3.97
C GLY A 99 4.79 4.20 -5.50
N ALA A 100 5.20 5.36 -6.03
CA ALA A 100 5.07 5.67 -7.47
C ALA A 100 5.65 4.59 -8.41
N SER A 101 6.78 4.01 -8.04
CA SER A 101 7.45 2.92 -8.77
C SER A 101 7.28 1.54 -8.10
N GLY A 102 6.24 1.40 -7.27
CA GLY A 102 5.98 0.19 -6.50
C GLY A 102 5.69 -1.05 -7.36
N THR A 103 5.95 -2.23 -6.79
CA THR A 103 5.88 -3.50 -7.52
C THR A 103 4.51 -4.19 -7.50
N ALA A 104 3.65 -3.87 -6.52
CA ALA A 104 2.37 -4.56 -6.35
C ALA A 104 1.20 -3.75 -6.92
N VAL A 105 0.96 -2.55 -6.37
CA VAL A 105 -0.04 -1.61 -6.89
C VAL A 105 0.60 -0.22 -6.88
N PRO A 106 1.41 0.11 -7.91
CA PRO A 106 2.19 1.34 -7.91
C PRO A 106 1.31 2.59 -7.82
N GLY A 107 1.79 3.59 -7.09
CA GLY A 107 1.21 4.93 -7.03
C GLY A 107 -0.09 5.02 -6.24
N LEU A 108 -0.33 4.14 -5.25
CA LEU A 108 -1.42 4.34 -4.30
C LEU A 108 -1.10 5.44 -3.28
N VAL A 109 0.17 5.57 -2.93
CA VAL A 109 0.64 6.55 -1.95
C VAL A 109 1.73 7.40 -2.58
N GLU A 110 1.63 8.70 -2.35
CA GLU A 110 2.74 9.62 -2.54
C GLU A 110 3.50 9.72 -1.21
N PHE A 111 4.76 9.32 -1.22
CA PHE A 111 5.65 9.45 -0.07
C PHE A 111 6.40 10.77 -0.18
N MET A 112 6.54 11.49 0.93
CA MET A 112 7.40 12.66 0.97
C MET A 112 8.84 12.21 0.72
N LYS A 113 9.54 12.88 -0.22
CA LYS A 113 10.99 12.68 -0.38
C LYS A 113 11.67 12.96 0.95
N ARG A 114 12.31 11.94 1.51
CA ARG A 114 13.17 12.07 2.69
C ARG A 114 14.47 12.77 2.32
#